data_AF-A0A2E6GRB3-F1
#
_entry.id   AF-A0A2E6GRB3-F1
#
_cell.length_a   1.000
_cell.length_b   1.000
_cell.length_c   1.000
_cell.angle_alpha   90.00
_cell.angle_beta   90.00
_cell.angle_gamma   90.00
#
_symmetry.space_group_name_H-M   'P 1'
#
loop_
_entity.id
_entity.type
_entity.pdbx_description
1 polymer ?
#
loop_
_entity_poly.entity_id
_entity_poly.type
_entity_poly.pdbx_seq_one_letter_code
_entity_poly.pdbx_strand_id
1 'polypeptide(L)'
;MDWTNRTIFLVALAPGLFFFLLFVGLTWLLFQPFGSDARWIVMVFTWIWVLLCFLGVAFCFCMLLIASGHKSLRRPFALTLLTVLSIFGIGSLGKTAADTVYWSSLDQLVERSKPLTDAIDKFAEAENRLPTQLSDLVPKYISAIPKTGMGAFPDFKIHRPDDPGIKFIAVDRWYLYIDLSQYMGSFLELRYRPDGNYTTQQTGLKKKVGNWFYHYVGW
;
A
#
# COMPACT_ATOMS: atom_id res chain seq x y z
N MET A 1 -38.86 -7.77 -16.65
CA MET A 1 -37.79 -6.76 -16.82
C MET A 1 -37.29 -6.87 -18.25
N ASP A 2 -37.61 -5.89 -19.10
CA ASP A 2 -37.19 -5.90 -20.51
C ASP A 2 -35.68 -5.99 -20.67
N TRP A 3 -35.24 -6.65 -21.74
CA TRP A 3 -33.83 -6.78 -22.12
C TRP A 3 -33.08 -5.45 -22.07
N THR A 4 -33.70 -4.37 -22.53
CA THR A 4 -33.15 -3.01 -22.50
C THR A 4 -32.79 -2.55 -21.09
N ASN A 5 -33.61 -2.85 -20.07
CA ASN A 5 -33.34 -2.45 -18.69
C ASN A 5 -32.19 -3.26 -18.07
N ARG A 6 -32.02 -4.52 -18.48
CA ARG A 6 -30.89 -5.36 -18.04
C ARG A 6 -29.56 -4.83 -18.58
N THR A 7 -29.51 -4.52 -19.88
CA THR A 7 -28.29 -3.99 -20.51
C THR A 7 -27.86 -2.67 -19.88
N ILE A 8 -28.79 -1.74 -19.66
CA ILE A 8 -28.49 -0.46 -19.02
C ILE A 8 -27.94 -0.66 -17.59
N PHE A 9 -28.53 -1.58 -16.82
CA PHE A 9 -28.06 -1.88 -15.48
C PHE A 9 -26.63 -2.44 -15.48
N LEU A 10 -26.32 -3.40 -16.37
CA LEU A 10 -24.97 -3.96 -16.49
C LEU A 10 -23.94 -2.90 -16.89
N VAL A 11 -24.30 -2.00 -17.80
CA VAL A 11 -23.44 -0.88 -18.22
C VAL A 11 -23.16 0.06 -17.04
N ALA A 12 -24.15 0.32 -16.17
CA ALA A 12 -23.96 1.15 -14.98
C ALA A 12 -23.02 0.51 -13.93
N LEU A 13 -22.89 -0.82 -13.90
CA LEU A 13 -22.01 -1.54 -12.98
C LEU A 13 -20.58 -1.70 -13.51
N ALA A 14 -20.39 -1.68 -14.83
CA ALA A 14 -19.10 -1.91 -15.47
C ALA A 14 -17.97 -0.98 -14.97
N PRO A 15 -18.19 0.33 -14.73
CA PRO A 15 -17.16 1.20 -14.17
C PRO A 15 -16.67 0.76 -12.78
N GLY A 16 -17.60 0.33 -11.91
CA GLY A 16 -17.25 -0.20 -10.59
C GLY A 16 -16.38 -1.45 -10.67
N LEU A 17 -16.74 -2.39 -11.56
CA LEU A 17 -15.95 -3.59 -11.81
C LEU A 17 -14.57 -3.27 -12.40
N PHE A 18 -14.49 -2.30 -13.31
CA PHE A 18 -13.23 -1.81 -13.86
C PHE A 18 -12.30 -1.32 -12.74
N PHE A 19 -12.77 -0.44 -11.85
CA PHE A 19 -11.96 0.04 -10.73
C PHE A 19 -11.60 -1.07 -9.74
N PHE A 20 -12.49 -2.03 -9.50
CA PHE A 20 -12.17 -3.19 -8.69
C PHE A 20 -10.96 -3.97 -9.23
N LEU A 21 -11.02 -4.36 -10.50
CA LEU A 21 -9.95 -5.11 -11.16
C LEU A 21 -8.68 -4.29 -11.24
N LEU A 22 -8.81 -2.99 -11.48
CA LEU A 22 -7.70 -2.04 -11.53
C LEU A 22 -6.96 -1.99 -10.19
N PHE A 23 -7.66 -1.80 -9.06
CA PHE A 23 -7.03 -1.76 -7.75
C PHE A 23 -6.31 -3.08 -7.40
N VAL A 24 -6.98 -4.21 -7.61
CA VAL A 24 -6.38 -5.53 -7.32
C VAL A 24 -5.18 -5.79 -8.22
N GLY A 25 -5.32 -5.59 -9.53
CA GLY A 25 -4.28 -5.86 -10.51
C GLY A 25 -3.07 -4.94 -10.37
N LEU A 26 -3.29 -3.65 -10.15
CA LEU A 26 -2.20 -2.68 -9.95
C LEU A 26 -1.45 -2.93 -8.64
N THR A 27 -2.15 -3.23 -7.54
CA THR A 27 -1.49 -3.59 -6.28
C THR A 27 -0.70 -4.89 -6.44
N TRP A 28 -1.26 -5.91 -7.08
CA TRP A 28 -0.51 -7.14 -7.38
C TRP A 28 0.75 -6.87 -8.21
N LEU A 29 0.64 -6.01 -9.23
CA LEU A 29 1.74 -5.62 -10.11
C LEU A 29 2.86 -4.89 -9.35
N LEU A 30 2.54 -3.99 -8.42
CA LEU A 30 3.53 -3.28 -7.60
C LEU A 30 4.46 -4.22 -6.82
N PHE A 31 3.91 -5.32 -6.33
CA PHE A 31 4.64 -6.30 -5.52
C PHE A 31 5.35 -7.36 -6.35
N GLN A 32 5.20 -7.37 -7.67
CA GLN A 32 6.01 -8.22 -8.54
C GLN A 32 7.44 -7.68 -8.67
N PRO A 33 8.44 -8.53 -8.96
CA PRO A 33 9.84 -8.10 -9.11
C PRO A 33 10.07 -7.00 -10.17
N PHE A 34 9.19 -6.91 -11.18
CA PHE A 34 9.22 -5.93 -12.27
C PHE A 34 8.25 -4.75 -12.05
N GLY A 35 7.67 -4.62 -10.86
CA GLY A 35 6.63 -3.64 -10.53
C GLY A 35 7.12 -2.21 -10.27
N SER A 36 8.40 -1.88 -10.51
CA SER A 36 8.96 -0.55 -10.20
C SER A 36 8.19 0.58 -10.88
N ASP A 37 7.82 0.35 -12.14
CA ASP A 37 7.25 1.38 -13.01
C ASP A 37 5.74 1.55 -12.78
N ALA A 38 5.10 0.56 -12.13
CA ALA A 38 3.68 0.59 -11.81
C ALA A 38 3.33 1.60 -10.70
N ARG A 39 4.31 2.10 -9.93
CA ARG A 39 4.10 3.04 -8.81
C ARG A 39 3.30 4.27 -9.21
N TRP A 40 3.76 4.98 -10.24
CA TRP A 40 3.10 6.18 -10.72
C TRP A 40 1.72 5.89 -11.30
N ILE A 41 1.58 4.74 -11.95
CA ILE A 41 0.31 4.28 -12.51
C ILE A 41 -0.73 4.12 -11.39
N VAL A 42 -0.37 3.44 -10.30
CA VAL A 42 -1.27 3.25 -9.14
C VAL A 42 -1.68 4.58 -8.52
N MET A 43 -0.72 5.48 -8.33
CA MET A 43 -1.00 6.81 -7.76
C MET A 43 -1.97 7.61 -8.64
N VAL A 44 -1.70 7.69 -9.95
CA VAL A 44 -2.54 8.43 -10.91
C VAL A 44 -3.96 7.86 -10.95
N PHE A 45 -4.10 6.54 -11.08
CA PHE A 45 -5.42 5.92 -11.13
C PHE A 45 -6.20 6.03 -9.82
N THR A 46 -5.51 6.02 -8.66
CA THR A 46 -6.14 6.29 -7.36
C THR A 46 -6.71 7.70 -7.32
N TRP A 47 -5.96 8.71 -7.77
CA TRP A 47 -6.43 10.10 -7.82
C TRP A 47 -7.57 10.31 -8.82
N ILE A 48 -7.50 9.66 -9.99
CA ILE A 48 -8.60 9.67 -10.97
C ILE A 48 -9.86 9.08 -10.35
N TRP A 49 -9.77 7.95 -9.63
CA TRP A 49 -10.91 7.35 -8.95
C TRP A 49 -11.52 8.29 -7.91
N VAL A 50 -10.68 8.90 -7.05
CA VAL A 50 -11.13 9.88 -6.04
C VAL A 50 -11.84 11.06 -6.72
N LEU A 51 -11.24 11.62 -7.78
CA LEU A 51 -11.83 12.73 -8.54
C LEU A 51 -13.18 12.35 -9.15
N LEU A 52 -13.30 11.17 -9.78
CA LEU A 52 -14.54 10.68 -10.36
C LEU A 52 -15.63 10.47 -9.29
N CYS A 53 -15.26 10.01 -8.09
CA CYS A 53 -16.19 9.93 -6.96
C CYS A 53 -16.71 11.32 -6.57
N PHE A 54 -15.83 12.32 -6.44
CA PHE A 54 -16.24 13.70 -6.11
C PHE A 54 -17.13 14.32 -7.19
N LEU A 55 -16.74 14.21 -8.47
CA LEU A 55 -17.53 14.72 -9.58
C LEU A 55 -18.87 14.01 -9.69
N GLY A 56 -18.90 12.69 -9.49
CA GLY A 56 -20.11 11.89 -9.49
C GLY A 56 -21.10 12.32 -8.40
N VAL A 57 -20.61 12.54 -7.18
CA VAL A 57 -21.44 13.02 -6.05
C VAL A 57 -21.97 14.43 -6.33
N ALA A 58 -21.12 15.36 -6.78
CA ALA A 58 -21.53 16.72 -7.12
C ALA A 58 -22.59 16.74 -8.24
N PHE A 59 -22.39 15.93 -9.29
CA PHE A 59 -23.32 15.80 -10.39
C PHE A 59 -24.66 15.20 -9.94
N CYS A 60 -24.64 14.14 -9.11
CA CYS A 60 -25.84 13.57 -8.49
C CYS A 60 -26.60 14.62 -7.67
N PHE A 61 -25.89 15.46 -6.91
CA PHE A 61 -26.52 16.53 -6.13
C PHE A 61 -27.22 17.56 -7.03
N CYS A 62 -26.55 18.04 -8.09
CA CYS A 62 -27.16 18.94 -9.07
C CYS A 62 -28.39 18.31 -9.75
N MET A 63 -28.28 17.04 -10.16
CA MET A 63 -29.38 16.32 -10.80
C MET A 63 -30.56 16.11 -9.83
N LEU A 64 -30.31 15.87 -8.55
CA LEU A 64 -31.35 15.75 -7.54
C LEU A 64 -32.16 17.05 -7.42
N LEU A 65 -31.49 18.21 -7.40
CA LEU A 65 -32.14 19.52 -7.36
C LEU A 65 -33.06 19.73 -8.57
N ILE A 66 -32.59 19.41 -9.78
CA ILE A 66 -33.38 19.59 -11.02
C ILE A 66 -34.51 18.55 -11.13
N ALA A 67 -34.23 17.29 -10.79
CA ALA A 67 -35.19 16.18 -10.90
C ALA A 67 -36.34 16.28 -9.89
N SER A 68 -36.19 17.08 -8.83
CA SER A 68 -37.28 17.39 -7.90
C SER A 68 -38.47 18.07 -8.61
N GLY A 69 -38.20 18.92 -9.62
CA GLY A 69 -39.22 19.61 -10.42
C GLY A 69 -39.68 18.87 -11.67
N HIS A 70 -38.87 17.93 -12.20
CA HIS A 70 -39.13 17.29 -13.50
C HIS A 70 -39.09 15.76 -13.43
N LYS A 71 -40.27 15.13 -13.50
CA LYS A 71 -40.43 13.65 -13.42
C LYS A 71 -39.66 12.88 -14.50
N SER A 72 -39.46 13.46 -15.69
CA SER A 72 -38.72 12.84 -16.80
C SER A 72 -37.23 12.61 -16.48
N LEU A 73 -36.65 13.40 -15.58
CA LEU A 73 -35.24 13.30 -15.20
C LEU A 73 -34.98 12.25 -14.12
N ARG A 74 -36.03 11.65 -13.52
CA ARG A 74 -35.87 10.65 -12.46
C ARG A 74 -35.13 9.39 -12.93
N ARG A 75 -35.39 8.95 -14.17
CA ARG A 75 -34.72 7.78 -14.76
C ARG A 75 -33.22 8.02 -15.00
N PRO A 76 -32.77 9.08 -15.71
CA PRO A 76 -31.35 9.33 -15.88
C PRO A 76 -30.65 9.62 -14.54
N PHE A 77 -31.33 10.28 -13.60
CA PHE A 77 -30.81 10.44 -12.23
C PHE A 77 -30.55 9.09 -11.55
N ALA A 78 -31.53 8.17 -11.56
CA ALA A 78 -31.36 6.85 -10.94
C ALA A 78 -30.21 6.04 -11.55
N LEU A 79 -30.03 6.11 -12.87
CA LEU A 79 -28.92 5.44 -13.57
C LEU A 79 -27.55 6.06 -13.25
N THR A 80 -27.51 7.39 -13.19
CA THR A 80 -26.31 8.12 -12.78
C THR A 80 -25.94 7.75 -11.35
N LEU A 81 -26.90 7.80 -10.44
CA LEU A 81 -26.71 7.43 -9.04
C LEU A 81 -26.22 5.99 -8.91
N LEU A 82 -26.83 5.04 -9.64
CA LEU A 82 -26.39 3.66 -9.67
C LEU A 82 -24.93 3.53 -10.14
N THR A 83 -24.53 4.30 -11.16
CA THR A 83 -23.15 4.29 -11.68
C THR A 83 -22.17 4.85 -10.65
N VAL A 84 -22.51 5.95 -9.98
CA VAL A 84 -21.68 6.52 -8.90
C VAL A 84 -21.56 5.54 -7.74
N LEU A 85 -22.68 4.91 -7.34
CA LEU A 85 -22.69 3.89 -6.30
C LEU A 85 -21.91 2.64 -6.70
N SER A 86 -21.87 2.27 -7.98
CA SER A 86 -21.07 1.14 -8.45
C SER A 86 -19.57 1.46 -8.37
N ILE A 87 -19.14 2.64 -8.85
CA ILE A 87 -17.76 3.11 -8.76
C ILE A 87 -17.29 3.17 -7.30
N PHE A 88 -18.13 3.73 -6.42
CA PHE A 88 -17.80 3.84 -5.00
C PHE A 88 -17.84 2.50 -4.30
N GLY A 89 -18.95 1.77 -4.39
CA GLY A 89 -19.18 0.51 -3.68
C GLY A 89 -18.27 -0.61 -4.16
N ILE A 90 -18.33 -0.94 -5.45
CA ILE A 90 -17.54 -2.03 -6.04
C ILE A 90 -16.05 -1.65 -6.05
N GLY A 91 -15.72 -0.39 -6.36
CA GLY A 91 -14.34 0.10 -6.27
C GLY A 91 -13.75 -0.02 -4.85
N SER A 92 -14.53 0.29 -3.81
CA SER A 92 -14.09 0.13 -2.41
C SER A 92 -13.86 -1.33 -2.04
N LEU A 93 -14.66 -2.28 -2.55
CA LEU A 93 -14.38 -3.71 -2.39
C LEU A 93 -13.04 -4.10 -3.04
N GLY A 94 -12.71 -3.48 -4.18
CA GLY A 94 -11.43 -3.68 -4.86
C GLY A 94 -10.25 -3.23 -4.01
N LYS A 95 -10.39 -2.10 -3.31
CA LYS A 95 -9.40 -1.64 -2.33
C LYS A 95 -9.21 -2.65 -1.19
N THR A 96 -10.28 -3.15 -0.60
CA THR A 96 -10.19 -4.17 0.46
C THR A 96 -9.53 -5.46 -0.02
N ALA A 97 -9.82 -5.89 -1.26
CA ALA A 97 -9.15 -7.03 -1.86
C ALA A 97 -7.65 -6.74 -2.15
N ALA A 98 -7.33 -5.54 -2.61
CA ALA A 98 -5.96 -5.08 -2.80
C ALA A 98 -5.18 -5.05 -1.47
N ASP A 99 -5.79 -4.66 -0.35
CA ASP A 99 -5.17 -4.73 0.97
C ASP A 99 -4.81 -6.17 1.36
N THR A 100 -5.59 -7.16 0.92
CA THR A 100 -5.28 -8.58 1.14
C THR A 100 -4.03 -9.00 0.36
N VAL A 101 -3.92 -8.57 -0.91
CA VAL A 101 -2.72 -8.79 -1.74
C VAL A 101 -1.50 -8.10 -1.12
N TYR A 102 -1.68 -6.88 -0.63
CA TYR A 102 -0.67 -6.11 0.07
C TYR A 102 -0.12 -6.87 1.29
N TRP A 103 -0.99 -7.28 2.21
CA TRP A 103 -0.57 -8.00 3.42
C TRP A 103 0.08 -9.34 3.10
N SER A 104 -0.46 -10.10 2.14
CA SER A 104 0.16 -11.35 1.69
C SER A 104 1.56 -11.15 1.10
N SER A 105 1.78 -10.05 0.39
CA SER A 105 3.08 -9.70 -0.17
C SER A 105 4.10 -9.35 0.93
N LEU A 106 3.65 -8.68 2.01
CA LEU A 106 4.48 -8.43 3.18
C LEU A 106 4.81 -9.71 3.95
N ASP A 107 3.88 -10.66 4.07
CA ASP A 107 4.17 -11.96 4.68
C ASP A 107 5.28 -12.70 3.91
N GLN A 108 5.20 -12.72 2.57
CA GLN A 108 6.24 -13.33 1.72
C GLN A 108 7.58 -12.60 1.83
N LEU A 109 7.57 -11.27 1.96
CA LEU A 109 8.77 -10.50 2.19
C LEU A 109 9.47 -10.93 3.49
N VAL A 110 8.72 -11.14 4.58
CA VAL A 110 9.29 -11.56 5.86
C VAL A 110 9.99 -12.91 5.73
N GLU A 111 9.41 -13.83 4.97
CA GLU A 111 10.06 -15.11 4.66
C GLU A 111 11.34 -14.92 3.83
N ARG A 112 11.30 -14.05 2.80
CA ARG A 112 12.47 -13.74 1.96
C ARG A 112 13.58 -12.99 2.70
N SER A 113 13.26 -12.30 3.79
CA SER A 113 14.24 -11.53 4.55
C SER A 113 14.98 -12.34 5.62
N LYS A 114 14.54 -13.57 5.92
CA LYS A 114 15.18 -14.46 6.90
C LYS A 114 16.70 -14.60 6.70
N PRO A 115 17.23 -14.86 5.48
CA PRO A 115 18.68 -14.97 5.30
C PRO A 115 19.44 -13.70 5.71
N LEU A 116 18.84 -12.53 5.49
CA LEU A 116 19.45 -11.26 5.85
C LEU A 116 19.39 -11.02 7.36
N THR A 117 18.24 -11.28 8.01
CA THR A 117 18.11 -11.12 9.45
C THR A 117 19.03 -12.10 10.20
N ASP A 118 19.12 -13.35 9.74
CA ASP A 118 20.01 -14.35 10.32
C ASP A 118 21.49 -13.96 10.17
N ALA A 119 21.86 -13.31 9.06
CA ALA A 119 23.22 -12.81 8.85
C ALA A 119 23.54 -11.62 9.78
N ILE A 120 22.57 -10.75 10.03
CA ILE A 120 22.70 -9.64 10.99
C ILE A 120 22.90 -10.19 12.40
N ASP A 121 22.11 -11.19 12.80
CA ASP A 121 22.21 -11.80 14.13
C ASP A 121 23.59 -12.47 14.32
N LYS A 122 24.07 -13.23 13.33
CA LYS A 122 25.42 -13.82 13.35
C LYS A 122 26.53 -12.78 13.40
N PHE A 123 26.38 -11.66 12.68
CA PHE A 123 27.33 -10.56 12.74
C PHE A 123 27.37 -9.95 14.14
N ALA A 124 26.19 -9.70 14.72
CA ALA A 124 26.06 -9.11 16.05
C ALA A 124 26.70 -9.99 17.13
N GLU A 125 26.48 -11.29 17.08
CA GLU A 125 27.08 -12.27 18.00
C GLU A 125 28.60 -12.33 17.86
N ALA A 126 29.12 -12.33 16.62
CA ALA A 126 30.55 -12.48 16.37
C ALA A 126 31.37 -11.21 16.65
N GLU A 127 30.83 -10.05 16.30
CA GLU A 127 31.55 -8.77 16.33
C GLU A 127 31.19 -7.92 17.55
N ASN A 128 30.24 -8.38 18.41
CA ASN A 128 29.69 -7.65 19.55
C ASN A 128 29.19 -6.24 19.20
N ARG A 129 28.76 -6.03 17.95
CA ARG A 129 28.22 -4.77 17.42
C ARG A 129 27.31 -5.04 16.23
N LEU A 130 26.40 -4.12 15.92
CA LEU A 130 25.58 -4.19 14.71
C LEU A 130 26.35 -3.73 13.46
N PRO A 131 25.97 -4.20 12.26
CA PRO A 131 26.59 -3.74 11.02
C PRO A 131 26.30 -2.26 10.78
N THR A 132 27.32 -1.51 10.35
CA THR A 132 27.18 -0.09 10.04
C THR A 132 26.45 0.10 8.70
N GLN A 133 26.61 -0.86 7.80
CA GLN A 133 26.00 -0.93 6.48
C GLN A 133 25.78 -2.39 6.09
N LEU A 134 24.86 -2.66 5.16
CA LEU A 134 24.55 -4.04 4.77
C LEU A 134 25.74 -4.76 4.14
N SER A 135 26.62 -4.05 3.43
CA SER A 135 27.85 -4.61 2.85
C SER A 135 28.81 -5.20 3.87
N ASP A 136 28.74 -4.82 5.15
CA ASP A 136 29.58 -5.40 6.20
C ASP A 136 29.26 -6.89 6.45
N LEU A 137 28.08 -7.35 6.02
CA LEU A 137 27.65 -8.74 6.12
C LEU A 137 28.26 -9.62 5.01
N VAL A 138 28.69 -9.01 3.90
CA VAL A 138 29.18 -9.72 2.70
C VAL A 138 30.71 -9.72 2.67
N PRO A 139 31.37 -10.83 2.27
CA PRO A 139 30.80 -12.16 2.00
C PRO A 139 30.75 -13.06 3.25
N LYS A 140 31.25 -12.58 4.40
CA LYS A 140 31.54 -13.40 5.59
C LYS A 140 30.29 -14.03 6.23
N TYR A 141 29.17 -13.30 6.28
CA TYR A 141 27.93 -13.72 6.95
C TYR A 141 26.81 -14.06 5.96
N ILE A 142 26.85 -13.46 4.76
CA ILE A 142 25.94 -13.75 3.65
C ILE A 142 26.66 -13.56 2.31
N SER A 143 26.33 -14.35 1.30
CA SER A 143 26.99 -14.29 -0.01
C SER A 143 26.70 -13.00 -0.79
N ALA A 144 25.47 -12.50 -0.68
CA ALA A 144 25.01 -11.24 -1.26
C ALA A 144 23.78 -10.74 -0.50
N ILE A 145 23.52 -9.44 -0.53
CA ILE A 145 22.31 -8.87 0.08
C ILE A 145 21.10 -9.24 -0.77
N PRO A 146 20.10 -9.95 -0.21
CA PRO A 146 18.90 -10.29 -0.96
C PRO A 146 18.08 -9.03 -1.26
N LYS A 147 17.39 -9.03 -2.40
CA LYS A 147 16.33 -8.05 -2.65
C LYS A 147 15.07 -8.42 -1.88
N THR A 148 14.19 -7.46 -1.68
CA THR A 148 12.88 -7.68 -1.02
C THR A 148 11.94 -8.58 -1.85
N GLY A 149 12.20 -8.68 -3.16
CA GLY A 149 11.31 -9.32 -4.13
C GLY A 149 10.14 -8.45 -4.58
N MET A 150 10.00 -7.24 -4.02
CA MET A 150 8.96 -6.28 -4.38
C MET A 150 9.56 -5.23 -5.30
N GLY A 151 9.14 -5.19 -6.57
CA GLY A 151 9.67 -4.24 -7.54
C GLY A 151 9.43 -2.79 -7.15
N ALA A 152 8.34 -2.52 -6.41
CA ALA A 152 8.06 -1.21 -5.85
C ALA A 152 8.97 -0.82 -4.65
N PHE A 153 9.68 -1.75 -4.03
CA PHE A 153 10.51 -1.48 -2.85
C PHE A 153 11.71 -2.44 -2.82
N PRO A 154 12.64 -2.37 -3.80
CA PRO A 154 13.56 -3.47 -4.09
C PRO A 154 14.62 -3.72 -3.00
N ASP A 155 14.95 -2.69 -2.21
CA ASP A 155 16.14 -2.68 -1.36
C ASP A 155 15.79 -2.55 0.12
N PHE A 156 16.61 -3.20 0.95
CA PHE A 156 16.62 -3.00 2.40
C PHE A 156 17.47 -1.77 2.75
N LYS A 157 17.06 -1.03 3.77
CA LYS A 157 17.80 0.13 4.30
C LYS A 157 18.12 -0.10 5.77
N ILE A 158 19.26 0.43 6.21
CA ILE A 158 19.63 0.48 7.63
C ILE A 158 19.42 1.92 8.12
N HIS A 159 18.76 2.07 9.26
CA HIS A 159 18.75 3.32 10.00
C HIS A 159 19.72 3.24 11.17
N ARG A 160 20.42 4.34 11.43
CA ARG A 160 21.32 4.49 12.57
C ARG A 160 21.00 5.76 13.35
N PRO A 161 21.24 5.77 14.68
CA PRO A 161 21.00 6.96 15.50
C PRO A 161 21.80 8.19 15.07
N ASP A 162 22.95 7.99 14.43
CA ASP A 162 23.84 9.05 13.95
C ASP A 162 23.49 9.56 12.54
N ASP A 163 22.42 9.04 11.92
CA ASP A 163 22.00 9.46 10.57
C ASP A 163 21.37 10.87 10.61
N PRO A 164 22.04 11.90 10.06
CA PRO A 164 21.60 13.30 10.17
C PRO A 164 20.27 13.59 9.46
N GLY A 165 19.79 12.66 8.61
CA GLY A 165 18.57 12.81 7.84
C GLY A 165 17.26 12.61 8.64
N ILE A 166 17.31 12.04 9.85
CA ILE A 166 16.10 11.62 10.57
C ILE A 166 16.10 12.23 11.99
N LYS A 167 15.86 13.54 12.07
CA LYS A 167 15.83 14.27 13.36
C LYS A 167 14.57 14.06 14.20
N PHE A 168 13.50 13.52 13.62
CA PHE A 168 12.17 13.47 14.24
C PHE A 168 11.82 12.11 14.85
N ILE A 169 12.66 11.10 14.67
CA ILE A 169 12.44 9.76 15.21
C ILE A 169 13.47 9.57 16.31
N ALA A 170 13.12 9.97 17.54
CA ALA A 170 13.91 9.79 18.74
C ALA A 170 14.01 8.30 19.12
N VAL A 171 14.63 7.52 18.26
CA VAL A 171 14.89 6.10 18.48
C VAL A 171 16.40 5.95 18.48
N ASP A 172 16.95 5.92 19.69
CA ASP A 172 18.39 5.80 19.98
C ASP A 172 19.03 4.48 19.51
N ARG A 173 18.40 3.76 18.57
CA ARG A 173 18.80 2.40 18.17
C ARG A 173 18.69 2.16 16.67
N TRP A 174 19.60 1.33 16.20
CA TRP A 174 19.65 0.79 14.84
C TRP A 174 18.39 -0.04 14.51
N TYR A 175 17.94 0.01 13.27
CA TYR A 175 16.96 -0.93 12.74
C TYR A 175 17.10 -1.12 11.23
N LEU A 176 16.71 -2.30 10.75
CA LEU A 176 16.53 -2.58 9.34
C LEU A 176 15.14 -2.11 8.93
N TYR A 177 14.98 -1.46 7.79
CA TYR A 177 13.67 -1.06 7.30
C TYR A 177 13.53 -1.13 5.79
N ILE A 178 12.28 -1.14 5.36
CA ILE A 178 11.89 -0.93 3.98
C ILE A 178 11.00 0.30 3.97
N ASP A 179 11.39 1.25 3.14
CA ASP A 179 10.67 2.49 2.91
C ASP A 179 9.47 2.21 2.01
N LEU A 180 8.27 2.19 2.60
CA LEU A 180 7.00 1.98 1.91
C LEU A 180 6.30 3.31 1.61
N SER A 181 6.98 4.45 1.77
CA SER A 181 6.35 5.77 1.67
C SER A 181 5.77 6.06 0.28
N GLN A 182 6.34 5.43 -0.74
CA GLN A 182 5.84 5.54 -2.10
C GLN A 182 4.53 4.80 -2.33
N TYR A 183 4.09 3.96 -1.38
CA TYR A 183 2.77 3.35 -1.42
C TYR A 183 1.71 4.35 -0.92
N MET A 184 0.83 4.77 -1.83
CA MET A 184 -0.34 5.63 -1.53
C MET A 184 -0.03 6.97 -0.86
N GLY A 185 1.17 7.53 -1.05
CA GLY A 185 1.56 8.82 -0.47
C GLY A 185 1.60 8.80 1.07
N SER A 186 1.75 7.61 1.64
CA SER A 186 1.81 7.42 3.09
C SER A 186 3.24 7.54 3.58
N PHE A 187 3.45 7.67 4.88
CA PHE A 187 4.78 7.66 5.48
C PHE A 187 4.96 6.33 6.20
N LEU A 188 4.95 5.25 5.43
CA LEU A 188 4.93 3.89 5.97
C LEU A 188 6.31 3.24 5.87
N GLU A 189 6.69 2.54 6.92
CA GLU A 189 7.91 1.75 6.96
C GLU A 189 7.61 0.37 7.56
N LEU A 190 8.26 -0.66 7.01
CA LEU A 190 8.32 -1.96 7.66
C LEU A 190 9.68 -2.10 8.32
N ARG A 191 9.70 -2.24 9.65
CA ARG A 191 10.93 -2.26 10.46
C ARG A 191 11.21 -3.62 11.06
N TYR A 192 12.48 -4.00 11.09
CA TYR A 192 12.98 -5.14 11.83
C TYR A 192 14.02 -4.69 12.86
N ARG A 193 13.85 -5.17 14.09
CA ARG A 193 14.75 -4.99 15.21
C ARG A 193 15.15 -6.36 15.78
N PRO A 194 16.45 -6.65 15.88
CA PRO A 194 16.96 -7.88 16.48
C PRO A 194 16.51 -8.08 17.92
N ASP A 195 16.43 -6.98 18.70
CA ASP A 195 16.04 -7.02 20.10
C ASP A 195 14.54 -7.29 20.35
N GLY A 196 13.73 -7.33 19.28
CA GLY A 196 12.28 -7.55 19.38
C GLY A 196 11.53 -6.46 20.16
N ASN A 197 12.22 -5.40 20.59
CA ASN A 197 11.71 -4.40 21.51
C ASN A 197 11.10 -3.23 20.72
N TYR A 198 9.82 -3.33 20.40
CA TYR A 198 9.06 -2.23 19.75
C TYR A 198 8.37 -1.33 20.80
N THR A 199 8.98 -1.31 21.99
CA THR A 199 8.66 -0.78 23.32
C THR A 199 8.22 0.65 23.53
N THR A 200 8.40 1.59 22.62
CA THR A 200 8.52 2.97 23.13
C THR A 200 8.00 4.03 22.17
N GLN A 201 6.95 4.72 22.62
CA GLN A 201 6.52 6.07 22.22
C GLN A 201 5.96 6.34 20.82
N GLN A 202 5.94 5.37 19.91
CA GLN A 202 5.38 5.62 18.58
C GLN A 202 3.85 5.47 18.57
N THR A 203 3.13 6.60 18.58
CA THR A 203 1.69 6.72 18.32
C THR A 203 1.40 6.31 16.86
N GLY A 204 0.64 5.23 16.65
CA GLY A 204 0.27 4.80 15.29
C GLY A 204 -0.25 3.36 15.23
N LEU A 205 -0.81 3.00 14.07
CA LEU A 205 -1.24 1.64 13.77
C LEU A 205 -0.02 0.71 13.70
N LYS A 206 0.12 -0.17 14.69
CA LYS A 206 1.14 -1.23 14.71
C LYS A 206 0.50 -2.54 14.30
N LYS A 207 0.96 -3.12 13.18
CA LYS A 207 0.66 -4.50 12.82
C LYS A 207 1.96 -5.29 12.77
N LYS A 208 2.03 -6.35 13.56
CA LYS A 208 3.16 -7.29 13.55
C LYS A 208 3.02 -8.20 12.33
N VAL A 209 4.11 -8.36 11.59
CA VAL A 209 4.22 -9.25 10.41
C VAL A 209 5.45 -10.12 10.66
N GLY A 210 5.28 -11.31 11.25
CA GLY A 210 6.39 -12.10 11.77
C GLY A 210 7.24 -11.31 12.78
N ASN A 211 8.56 -11.22 12.56
CA ASN A 211 9.47 -10.41 13.40
C ASN A 211 9.57 -8.94 12.97
N TRP A 212 8.79 -8.53 11.98
CA TRP A 212 8.76 -7.18 11.45
C TRP A 212 7.54 -6.41 11.98
N PHE A 213 7.67 -5.09 12.01
CA PHE A 213 6.65 -4.19 12.52
C PHE A 213 6.32 -3.13 11.49
N TYR A 214 5.03 -3.05 11.20
CA TYR A 214 4.47 -1.99 10.39
C TYR A 214 4.38 -0.71 11.21
N HIS A 215 4.99 0.36 10.72
CA HIS A 215 5.05 1.64 11.41
C HIS A 215 4.66 2.80 10.49
N TYR A 216 3.83 3.69 11.02
CA TYR A 216 3.49 4.97 10.40
C TYR A 216 4.38 6.07 10.98
N VAL A 217 5.22 6.64 10.13
CA VAL A 217 6.08 7.79 10.43
C VAL A 217 5.20 9.04 10.40
N GLY A 218 4.74 9.47 11.59
CA GLY A 218 4.03 10.74 11.73
C GLY A 218 4.98 11.93 11.52
N TRP A 219 4.47 13.00 10.90
CA TRP A 219 5.11 14.32 10.89
C TRP A 219 4.79 15.10 12.17
#